data_AF-A0A857GM39-F1
#
_entry.id   AF-A0A857GM39-F1
#
_cell.length_a   1.000
_cell.length_b   1.000
_cell.length_c   1.000
_cell.angle_alpha   90.00
_cell.angle_beta   90.00
_cell.angle_gamma   90.00
#
_symmetry.space_group_name_H-M   'P 1'
#
loop_
_entity.id
_entity.type
_entity.pdbx_description
1 polymer ?
#
loop_
_entity_poly.entity_id
_entity_poly.type
_entity_poly.pdbx_seq_one_letter_code
_entity_poly.pdbx_strand_id
1 'polypeptide(L)'
;MHAIPFSRLLIAAALGSTLALAPLSASAFEGEIFSLKNRWEHTVTQMPANQREETLKALASEAEQLASQHPNEADVLIWQGIVLASYARERGGLGALGTAGDARDVLERAIEIDPTGGNGSAYVTLGALYDRAPGRPLGFGNSDTAERMFQRALELRPDGIDVNYYYAAFLKEEGNTQAAREHAQRAVNGTARENRQVSDEALRRDAEALLSQL
;
A
#
# COMPACT_ATOMS: atom_id res chain seq x y z
N MET A 1 11.14 91.16 9.11
CA MET A 1 11.21 90.89 7.66
C MET A 1 11.86 89.52 7.51
N HIS A 2 11.26 88.41 7.09
CA HIS A 2 9.98 88.03 6.45
C HIS A 2 9.63 86.60 6.96
N ALA A 3 8.44 86.40 7.53
CA ALA A 3 7.30 85.61 7.00
C ALA A 3 7.48 84.06 6.94
N ILE A 4 6.64 83.36 7.72
CA ILE A 4 6.34 81.90 7.73
C ILE A 4 5.16 81.65 6.74
N PRO A 5 4.91 80.45 6.13
CA PRO A 5 4.10 79.40 6.80
C PRO A 5 4.34 77.91 6.39
N PHE A 6 4.00 77.02 7.35
CA PHE A 6 3.37 75.68 7.27
C PHE A 6 3.78 74.63 6.20
N SER A 7 4.07 73.39 6.65
CA SER A 7 3.14 72.25 6.47
C SER A 7 3.52 71.02 7.32
N ARG A 8 2.49 70.25 7.71
CA ARG A 8 2.51 69.04 8.54
C ARG A 8 2.88 67.80 7.73
N LEU A 9 3.52 66.79 8.33
CA LEU A 9 3.23 65.38 8.01
C LEU A 9 3.75 64.42 9.09
N LEU A 10 2.80 63.74 9.74
CA LEU A 10 3.00 62.55 10.56
C LEU A 10 3.11 61.35 9.62
N ILE A 11 4.13 60.50 9.79
CA ILE A 11 4.20 59.19 9.13
C ILE A 11 4.30 58.12 10.22
N ALA A 12 3.21 57.38 10.38
CA ALA A 12 3.16 56.13 11.15
C ALA A 12 3.63 54.99 10.24
N ALA A 13 4.63 54.22 10.68
CA ALA A 13 5.08 53.01 10.00
C ALA A 13 4.39 51.79 10.62
N ALA A 14 3.54 51.11 9.85
CA ALA A 14 2.84 49.89 10.23
C ALA A 14 3.73 48.66 9.99
N LEU A 15 3.80 47.78 11.00
CA LEU A 15 4.38 46.44 10.92
C LEU A 15 3.43 45.51 10.16
N GLY A 16 3.85 45.07 8.97
CA GLY A 16 3.15 44.04 8.20
C GLY A 16 3.67 42.64 8.56
N SER A 17 2.90 41.88 9.35
CA SER A 17 3.09 40.43 9.50
C SER A 17 2.27 39.72 8.43
N THR A 18 2.92 39.25 7.36
CA THR A 18 2.29 38.37 6.37
C THR A 18 2.23 36.95 6.93
N LEU A 19 1.05 36.54 7.39
CA LEU A 19 0.72 35.14 7.63
C LEU A 19 0.60 34.45 6.27
N ALA A 20 1.58 33.62 5.90
CA ALA A 20 1.46 32.75 4.75
C ALA A 20 0.50 31.59 5.10
N LEU A 21 -0.75 31.68 4.68
CA LEU A 21 -1.63 30.51 4.62
C LEU A 21 -1.14 29.59 3.51
N ALA A 22 -0.51 28.46 3.87
CA ALA A 22 -0.36 27.36 2.93
C ALA A 22 -1.75 26.76 2.64
N PRO A 23 -2.11 26.48 1.39
CA PRO A 23 -3.38 25.84 1.08
C PRO A 23 -3.32 24.37 1.54
N LEU A 24 -4.15 24.01 2.51
CA LEU A 24 -4.57 22.63 2.76
C LEU A 24 -5.54 22.25 1.64
N SER A 25 -5.00 21.87 0.49
CA SER A 25 -5.78 21.26 -0.59
C SER A 25 -5.35 19.81 -0.69
N ALA A 26 -6.03 18.93 0.04
CA ALA A 26 -6.01 17.52 -0.31
C ALA A 26 -6.43 17.42 -1.78
N SER A 27 -5.63 16.74 -2.60
CA SER A 27 -5.97 16.55 -4.00
C SER A 27 -7.26 15.73 -4.12
N ALA A 28 -8.02 15.89 -5.21
CA ALA A 28 -9.25 15.11 -5.42
C ALA A 28 -8.96 13.59 -5.36
N PHE A 29 -7.81 13.17 -5.90
CA PHE A 29 -7.41 11.76 -5.92
C PHE A 29 -7.11 11.19 -4.53
N GLU A 30 -6.65 11.98 -3.56
CA GLU A 30 -6.40 11.50 -2.19
C GLU A 30 -7.69 11.01 -1.53
N GLY A 31 -8.81 11.71 -1.76
CA GLY A 31 -10.13 11.30 -1.29
C GLY A 31 -10.64 10.03 -1.97
N GLU A 32 -10.41 9.89 -3.28
CA GLU A 32 -10.76 8.70 -4.05
C GLU A 32 -9.95 7.48 -3.58
N ILE A 33 -8.65 7.68 -3.39
CA ILE A 33 -7.76 6.67 -2.81
C ILE A 33 -8.24 6.27 -1.42
N PHE A 34 -8.53 7.22 -0.52
CA PHE A 34 -9.05 6.90 0.81
C PHE A 34 -10.33 6.04 0.76
N SER A 35 -11.28 6.38 -0.12
CA SER A 35 -12.50 5.60 -0.35
C SER A 35 -12.18 4.17 -0.84
N LEU A 36 -11.28 4.04 -1.82
CA LEU A 36 -10.82 2.77 -2.37
C LEU A 36 -10.20 1.88 -1.29
N LYS A 37 -9.32 2.43 -0.43
CA LYS A 37 -8.68 1.69 0.69
C LYS A 37 -9.71 1.10 1.64
N ASN A 38 -10.68 1.91 2.07
CA ASN A 38 -11.68 1.49 3.04
C ASN A 38 -12.60 0.40 2.47
N ARG A 39 -13.04 0.56 1.22
CA ARG A 39 -13.87 -0.45 0.54
C ARG A 39 -13.10 -1.74 0.34
N TRP A 40 -11.84 -1.67 -0.12
CA TRP A 40 -10.97 -2.82 -0.24
C TRP A 40 -10.79 -3.54 1.10
N GLU A 41 -10.50 -2.80 2.18
CA GLU A 41 -10.32 -3.38 3.52
C GLU A 41 -11.58 -4.09 4.00
N HIS A 42 -12.76 -3.47 3.85
CA HIS A 42 -14.03 -4.10 4.16
C HIS A 42 -14.25 -5.39 3.35
N THR A 43 -13.94 -5.36 2.05
CA THR A 43 -14.10 -6.53 1.17
C THR A 43 -13.21 -7.70 1.58
N VAL A 44 -11.93 -7.47 1.86
CA VAL A 44 -11.00 -8.58 2.15
C VAL A 44 -11.12 -9.11 3.59
N THR A 45 -11.68 -8.32 4.52
CA THR A 45 -11.76 -8.70 5.94
C THR A 45 -13.14 -9.11 6.42
N GLN A 46 -14.22 -8.46 5.95
CA GLN A 46 -15.56 -8.60 6.52
C GLN A 46 -16.55 -9.26 5.57
N MET A 47 -16.37 -9.11 4.26
CA MET A 47 -17.30 -9.69 3.29
C MET A 47 -17.17 -11.23 3.21
N PRO A 48 -18.29 -11.96 2.99
CA PRO A 48 -18.25 -13.39 2.71
C PRO A 48 -17.47 -13.71 1.42
N ALA A 49 -16.69 -14.80 1.43
CA ALA A 49 -15.80 -15.17 0.32
C ALA A 49 -16.50 -15.21 -1.06
N ASN A 50 -17.74 -15.73 -1.11
CA ASN A 50 -18.53 -15.83 -2.35
C ASN A 50 -18.98 -14.48 -2.93
N GLN A 51 -18.74 -13.35 -2.24
CA GLN A 51 -19.06 -12.00 -2.72
C GLN A 51 -17.80 -11.16 -3.01
N ARG A 52 -16.61 -11.63 -2.60
CA ARG A 52 -15.38 -10.84 -2.69
C ARG A 52 -14.90 -10.66 -4.11
N GLU A 53 -14.95 -11.72 -4.92
CA GLU A 53 -14.45 -11.69 -6.30
C GLU A 53 -15.11 -10.57 -7.12
N GLU A 54 -16.45 -10.56 -7.20
CA GLU A 54 -17.17 -9.56 -8.00
C GLU A 54 -16.98 -8.13 -7.45
N THR A 55 -16.89 -7.99 -6.12
CA THR A 55 -16.63 -6.68 -5.50
C THR A 55 -15.23 -6.17 -5.81
N LEU A 56 -14.21 -7.04 -5.72
CA LEU A 56 -12.83 -6.69 -6.05
C LEU A 56 -12.65 -6.42 -7.53
N LYS A 57 -13.39 -7.09 -8.41
CA LYS A 57 -13.41 -6.80 -9.84
C LYS A 57 -13.91 -5.38 -10.11
N ALA A 58 -14.98 -4.95 -9.44
CA ALA A 58 -15.47 -3.58 -9.55
C ALA A 58 -14.44 -2.57 -9.02
N LEU A 59 -13.85 -2.84 -7.85
CA LEU A 59 -12.78 -1.99 -7.29
C LEU A 59 -11.55 -1.93 -8.19
N ALA A 60 -11.19 -3.02 -8.88
CA ALA A 60 -10.06 -3.05 -9.79
C ALA A 60 -10.29 -2.13 -11.00
N SER A 61 -11.51 -2.12 -11.56
CA SER A 61 -11.91 -1.20 -12.64
C SER A 61 -11.87 0.26 -12.19
N GLU A 62 -12.34 0.55 -10.97
CA GLU A 62 -12.25 1.91 -10.40
C GLU A 62 -10.80 2.35 -10.20
N ALA A 63 -9.95 1.47 -9.67
CA ALA A 63 -8.54 1.76 -9.45
C ALA A 63 -7.77 1.97 -10.77
N GLU A 64 -8.10 1.21 -11.81
CA GLU A 64 -7.55 1.39 -13.16
C GLU A 64 -7.95 2.73 -13.77
N GLN A 65 -9.22 3.14 -13.62
CA GLN A 65 -9.68 4.45 -14.07
C GLN A 65 -8.93 5.58 -13.35
N LEU A 66 -8.76 5.47 -12.03
CA LEU A 66 -8.03 6.44 -11.24
C LEU A 66 -6.55 6.52 -11.67
N ALA A 67 -5.91 5.37 -11.90
CA ALA A 67 -4.53 5.30 -12.40
C ALA A 67 -4.39 5.89 -13.80
N SER A 68 -5.38 5.74 -14.67
CA SER A 68 -5.37 6.35 -16.01
C SER A 68 -5.38 7.89 -15.96
N GLN A 69 -5.99 8.47 -14.93
CA GLN A 69 -6.04 9.92 -14.70
C GLN A 69 -4.78 10.42 -13.97
N HIS A 70 -4.14 9.54 -13.19
CA HIS A 70 -2.98 9.85 -12.35
C HIS A 70 -1.81 8.86 -12.58
N PRO A 71 -1.29 8.73 -13.80
CA PRO A 71 -0.35 7.65 -14.15
C PRO A 71 1.05 7.80 -13.54
N ASN A 72 1.35 8.95 -12.93
CA ASN A 72 2.64 9.23 -12.28
C ASN A 72 2.50 9.37 -10.75
N GLU A 73 1.33 9.09 -10.18
CA GLU A 73 1.13 9.13 -8.73
C GLU A 73 1.38 7.74 -8.14
N ALA A 74 2.50 7.58 -7.42
CA ALA A 74 2.93 6.27 -6.92
C ALA A 74 1.88 5.63 -6.02
N ASP A 75 1.26 6.41 -5.12
CA ASP A 75 0.20 5.93 -4.23
C ASP A 75 -1.02 5.38 -4.99
N VAL A 76 -1.37 5.98 -6.12
CA VAL A 76 -2.48 5.51 -6.96
C VAL A 76 -2.13 4.15 -7.57
N LEU A 77 -0.94 4.03 -8.15
CA LEU A 77 -0.45 2.79 -8.73
C LEU A 77 -0.32 1.67 -7.67
N ILE A 78 0.20 1.99 -6.48
CA ILE A 78 0.32 1.02 -5.37
C ILE A 78 -1.05 0.42 -5.03
N TRP A 79 -2.07 1.26 -4.92
CA TRP A 79 -3.40 0.80 -4.58
C TRP A 79 -4.10 0.07 -5.72
N GLN A 80 -3.87 0.47 -6.98
CA GLN A 80 -4.29 -0.32 -8.14
C GLN A 80 -3.68 -1.74 -8.07
N GLY A 81 -2.37 -1.84 -7.85
CA GLY A 81 -1.67 -3.11 -7.74
C GLY A 81 -2.18 -4.00 -6.59
N ILE A 82 -2.42 -3.43 -5.41
CA ILE A 82 -2.97 -4.16 -4.25
C ILE A 82 -4.37 -4.71 -4.55
N VAL A 83 -5.23 -3.90 -5.19
CA VAL A 83 -6.59 -4.32 -5.54
C VAL A 83 -6.57 -5.40 -6.62
N LEU A 84 -5.73 -5.25 -7.65
CA LEU A 84 -5.55 -6.27 -8.70
C LEU A 84 -5.02 -7.59 -8.12
N ALA A 85 -4.00 -7.54 -7.26
CA ALA A 85 -3.47 -8.74 -6.60
C ALA A 85 -4.52 -9.44 -5.73
N SER A 86 -5.35 -8.66 -5.02
CA SER A 86 -6.46 -9.20 -4.23
C SER A 86 -7.54 -9.82 -5.11
N TYR A 87 -7.88 -9.17 -6.23
CA TYR A 87 -8.84 -9.70 -7.19
C TYR A 87 -8.35 -11.02 -7.82
N ALA A 88 -7.08 -11.07 -8.25
CA ALA A 88 -6.46 -12.28 -8.79
C ALA A 88 -6.55 -13.45 -7.79
N ARG A 89 -6.29 -13.18 -6.49
CA ARG A 89 -6.38 -14.18 -5.43
C ARG A 89 -7.79 -14.77 -5.27
N GLU A 90 -8.82 -13.93 -5.26
CA GLU A 90 -10.20 -14.40 -5.09
C GLU A 90 -10.75 -15.08 -6.36
N ARG A 91 -10.35 -14.61 -7.54
CA ARG A 91 -10.78 -15.18 -8.83
C ARG A 91 -10.21 -16.58 -9.08
N GLY A 92 -8.92 -16.78 -8.77
CA GLY A 92 -8.21 -18.03 -9.06
C GLY A 92 -8.20 -18.44 -10.54
N GLY A 93 -7.70 -19.65 -10.81
CA GLY A 93 -7.67 -20.24 -12.16
C GLY A 93 -6.80 -19.48 -13.18
N LEU A 94 -6.96 -19.82 -14.46
CA LEU A 94 -6.15 -19.26 -15.54
C LEU A 94 -6.36 -17.74 -15.73
N GLY A 95 -7.55 -17.23 -15.40
CA GLY A 95 -7.86 -15.81 -15.47
C GLY A 95 -7.14 -14.96 -14.42
N ALA A 96 -6.72 -15.56 -13.29
CA ALA A 96 -5.98 -14.86 -12.25
C ALA A 96 -4.54 -14.54 -12.65
N LEU A 97 -3.92 -15.34 -13.53
CA LEU A 97 -2.51 -15.15 -13.88
C LEU A 97 -2.27 -13.84 -14.65
N GLY A 98 -3.17 -13.49 -15.57
CA GLY A 98 -3.12 -12.20 -16.27
C GLY A 98 -3.24 -11.04 -15.29
N THR A 99 -4.28 -11.06 -14.45
CA THR A 99 -4.52 -10.02 -13.43
C THR A 99 -3.37 -9.91 -12.42
N ALA A 100 -2.75 -11.02 -12.04
CA ALA A 100 -1.56 -11.01 -11.18
C ALA A 100 -0.34 -10.40 -11.88
N GLY A 101 -0.21 -10.59 -13.20
CA GLY A 101 0.80 -9.93 -14.02
C GLY A 101 0.59 -8.42 -14.10
N ASP A 102 -0.64 -7.98 -14.33
CA ASP A 102 -1.00 -6.55 -14.34
C ASP A 102 -0.69 -5.90 -12.98
N ALA A 103 -1.01 -6.61 -11.89
CA ALA A 103 -0.68 -6.17 -10.54
C ALA A 103 0.83 -6.00 -10.33
N ARG A 104 1.63 -6.98 -10.79
CA ARG A 104 3.09 -6.92 -10.73
C ARG A 104 3.61 -5.68 -11.47
N ASP A 105 3.21 -5.51 -12.74
CA ASP A 105 3.74 -4.45 -13.59
C ASP A 105 3.45 -3.06 -13.05
N VAL A 106 2.22 -2.86 -12.54
CA VAL A 106 1.82 -1.60 -11.90
C VAL A 106 2.62 -1.34 -10.62
N LEU A 107 2.84 -2.36 -9.79
CA LEU A 107 3.60 -2.21 -8.54
C LEU A 107 5.09 -1.96 -8.80
N GLU A 108 5.67 -2.64 -9.80
CA GLU A 108 7.05 -2.38 -10.24
C GLU A 108 7.20 -0.95 -10.74
N ARG A 109 6.25 -0.46 -11.53
CA ARG A 109 6.23 0.95 -11.93
C ARG A 109 6.11 1.88 -10.73
N ALA A 110 5.29 1.53 -9.74
CA ALA A 110 5.11 2.37 -8.58
C ALA A 110 6.39 2.52 -7.74
N ILE A 111 7.16 1.43 -7.55
CA ILE A 111 8.43 1.49 -6.80
C ILE A 111 9.55 2.21 -7.56
N GLU A 112 9.45 2.34 -8.89
CA GLU A 112 10.33 3.24 -9.66
C GLU A 112 10.06 4.72 -9.36
N ILE A 113 8.79 5.08 -9.08
CA ILE A 113 8.38 6.45 -8.77
C ILE A 113 8.62 6.76 -7.29
N ASP A 114 8.21 5.86 -6.39
CA ASP A 114 8.46 5.94 -4.95
C ASP A 114 9.25 4.69 -4.49
N PRO A 115 10.57 4.79 -4.28
CA PRO A 115 11.40 3.68 -3.81
C PRO A 115 11.09 3.18 -2.40
N THR A 116 10.19 3.84 -1.67
CA THR A 116 9.65 3.32 -0.40
C THR A 116 8.44 2.41 -0.63
N GLY A 117 7.84 2.41 -1.83
CA GLY A 117 6.73 1.53 -2.20
C GLY A 117 5.51 1.70 -1.31
N GLY A 118 5.16 2.94 -0.94
CA GLY A 118 4.05 3.21 -0.03
C GLY A 118 4.32 2.61 1.35
N ASN A 119 5.50 2.94 1.89
CA ASN A 119 6.01 2.41 3.15
C ASN A 119 6.02 0.86 3.17
N GLY A 120 6.59 0.23 2.14
CA GLY A 120 6.77 -1.22 2.04
C GLY A 120 5.56 -2.01 1.51
N SER A 121 4.39 -1.39 1.34
CA SER A 121 3.16 -2.09 0.94
C SER A 121 3.25 -2.71 -0.46
N ALA A 122 3.91 -2.02 -1.39
CA ALA A 122 4.15 -2.54 -2.74
C ALA A 122 5.06 -3.77 -2.70
N TYR A 123 6.14 -3.72 -1.91
CA TYR A 123 7.10 -4.80 -1.77
C TYR A 123 6.49 -6.06 -1.14
N VAL A 124 5.67 -5.94 -0.10
CA VAL A 124 4.92 -7.09 0.46
C VAL A 124 4.04 -7.75 -0.61
N THR A 125 3.34 -6.92 -1.39
CA THR A 125 2.42 -7.42 -2.43
C THR A 125 3.16 -8.08 -3.58
N LEU A 126 4.28 -7.47 -4.05
CA LEU A 126 5.17 -8.05 -5.05
C LEU A 126 5.75 -9.38 -4.58
N GLY A 127 6.20 -9.45 -3.32
CA GLY A 127 6.68 -10.69 -2.70
C GLY A 127 5.64 -11.81 -2.82
N ALA A 128 4.41 -11.53 -2.41
CA ALA A 128 3.31 -12.49 -2.47
C ALA A 128 2.92 -12.90 -3.91
N LEU A 129 3.05 -12.00 -4.88
CA LEU A 129 2.79 -12.28 -6.30
C LEU A 129 3.89 -13.17 -6.91
N TYR A 130 5.15 -12.86 -6.66
CA TYR A 130 6.30 -13.64 -7.14
C TYR A 130 6.37 -15.03 -6.50
N ASP A 131 5.92 -15.16 -5.27
CA ASP A 131 5.77 -16.41 -4.53
C ASP A 131 4.68 -17.32 -5.15
N ARG A 132 3.48 -16.78 -5.38
CA ARG A 132 2.30 -17.58 -5.76
C ARG A 132 2.15 -17.85 -7.26
N ALA A 133 2.74 -17.02 -8.12
CA ALA A 133 2.60 -17.20 -9.56
C ALA A 133 3.37 -18.45 -10.03
N PRO A 134 2.90 -19.15 -11.09
CA PRO A 134 3.71 -20.18 -11.73
C PRO A 134 5.01 -19.58 -12.28
N GLY A 135 6.10 -20.35 -12.22
CA GLY A 135 7.38 -19.97 -12.84
C GLY A 135 7.34 -19.99 -14.38
N ARG A 136 8.46 -19.63 -15.00
CA ARG A 136 8.63 -19.68 -16.46
C ARG A 136 8.50 -21.12 -17.00
N PRO A 137 7.96 -21.32 -18.22
CA PRO A 137 7.51 -20.29 -19.17
C PRO A 137 6.05 -19.85 -18.96
N LEU A 138 5.33 -20.42 -17.99
CA LEU A 138 3.89 -20.20 -17.83
C LEU A 138 3.58 -18.86 -17.16
N GLY A 139 4.40 -18.44 -16.20
CA GLY A 139 4.21 -17.17 -15.49
C GLY A 139 5.54 -16.55 -15.09
N PHE A 140 5.48 -15.73 -14.04
CA PHE A 140 6.58 -14.90 -13.57
C PHE A 140 7.05 -15.26 -12.15
N GLY A 141 6.51 -16.32 -11.56
CA GLY A 141 6.88 -16.76 -10.23
C GLY A 141 8.37 -17.00 -10.10
N ASN A 142 8.94 -16.55 -8.98
CA ASN A 142 10.36 -16.62 -8.69
C ASN A 142 10.61 -16.41 -7.18
N SER A 143 10.90 -17.50 -6.45
CA SER A 143 11.14 -17.46 -5.00
C SER A 143 12.26 -16.50 -4.60
N ASP A 144 13.38 -16.47 -5.34
CA ASP A 144 14.49 -15.54 -5.04
C ASP A 144 14.03 -14.07 -5.12
N THR A 145 13.15 -13.76 -6.06
CA THR A 145 12.60 -12.40 -6.21
C THR A 145 11.58 -12.12 -5.14
N ALA A 146 10.71 -13.09 -4.81
CA ALA A 146 9.78 -12.98 -3.70
C ALA A 146 10.52 -12.66 -2.39
N GLU A 147 11.59 -13.39 -2.08
CA GLU A 147 12.41 -13.16 -0.89
C GLU A 147 13.02 -11.75 -0.87
N ARG A 148 13.61 -11.28 -1.98
CA ARG A 148 14.16 -9.92 -2.04
C ARG A 148 13.09 -8.85 -1.80
N MET A 149 11.87 -9.06 -2.29
CA MET A 149 10.77 -8.11 -2.05
C MET A 149 10.35 -8.12 -0.58
N PHE A 150 10.23 -9.29 0.06
CA PHE A 150 9.92 -9.36 1.49
C PHE A 150 11.02 -8.77 2.38
N GLN A 151 12.29 -9.04 2.07
CA GLN A 151 13.43 -8.44 2.77
C GLN A 151 13.39 -6.91 2.66
N ARG A 152 13.11 -6.37 1.47
CA ARG A 152 12.98 -4.92 1.29
C ARG A 152 11.81 -4.33 2.08
N ALA A 153 10.67 -5.03 2.12
CA ALA A 153 9.54 -4.62 2.95
C ALA A 153 9.89 -4.61 4.45
N LEU A 154 10.68 -5.61 4.91
CA LEU A 154 11.13 -5.73 6.29
C LEU A 154 12.11 -4.61 6.70
N GLU A 155 12.99 -4.18 5.80
CA GLU A 155 13.86 -3.01 6.03
C GLU A 155 13.04 -1.73 6.29
N LEU A 156 11.93 -1.56 5.56
CA LEU A 156 11.07 -0.38 5.65
C LEU A 156 10.15 -0.42 6.88
N ARG A 157 9.58 -1.60 7.18
CA ARG A 157 8.65 -1.80 8.30
C ARG A 157 8.98 -3.08 9.07
N PRO A 158 10.01 -3.07 9.92
CA PRO A 158 10.46 -4.26 10.65
C PRO A 158 9.39 -4.83 11.59
N ASP A 159 8.51 -3.98 12.12
CA ASP A 159 7.43 -4.35 13.04
C ASP A 159 6.06 -4.41 12.34
N GLY A 160 6.03 -4.36 11.00
CA GLY A 160 4.80 -4.44 10.22
C GLY A 160 4.15 -5.81 10.31
N ILE A 161 2.86 -5.86 10.69
CA ILE A 161 2.13 -7.13 10.84
C ILE A 161 2.03 -7.87 9.51
N ASP A 162 1.58 -7.19 8.46
CA ASP A 162 1.49 -7.76 7.11
C ASP A 162 2.85 -8.20 6.56
N VAL A 163 3.90 -7.40 6.73
CA VAL A 163 5.26 -7.73 6.28
C VAL A 163 5.70 -9.06 6.89
N ASN A 164 5.63 -9.16 8.21
CA ASN A 164 6.10 -10.32 8.93
C ASN A 164 5.20 -11.54 8.72
N TYR A 165 3.88 -11.36 8.60
CA TYR A 165 2.96 -12.46 8.31
C TYR A 165 3.22 -13.05 6.92
N TYR A 166 3.25 -12.22 5.87
CA TYR A 166 3.43 -12.72 4.51
C TYR A 166 4.82 -13.32 4.31
N TYR A 167 5.86 -12.74 4.93
CA TYR A 167 7.19 -13.34 4.88
C TYR A 167 7.27 -14.66 5.65
N ALA A 168 6.60 -14.78 6.81
CA ALA A 168 6.52 -16.04 7.54
C ALA A 168 5.81 -17.14 6.72
N ALA A 169 4.72 -16.79 6.02
CA ALA A 169 4.01 -17.72 5.14
C ALA A 169 4.92 -18.21 4.01
N PHE A 170 5.64 -17.30 3.33
CA PHE A 170 6.64 -17.62 2.32
C PHE A 170 7.73 -18.55 2.86
N LEU A 171 8.34 -18.21 4.01
CA LEU A 171 9.39 -19.02 4.63
C LEU A 171 8.92 -20.43 5.02
N LYS A 172 7.65 -20.58 5.42
CA LYS A 172 7.06 -21.89 5.70
C LYS A 172 6.95 -22.72 4.42
N GLU A 173 6.54 -22.12 3.31
CA GLU A 173 6.42 -22.79 2.00
C GLU A 173 7.79 -23.20 1.45
N GLU A 174 8.82 -22.39 1.66
CA GLU A 174 10.23 -22.70 1.35
C GLU A 174 10.86 -23.72 2.34
N GLY A 175 10.12 -24.18 3.35
CA GLY A 175 10.58 -25.18 4.32
C GLY A 175 11.48 -24.63 5.44
N ASN A 176 11.65 -23.32 5.53
CA ASN A 176 12.39 -22.66 6.62
C ASN A 176 11.48 -22.39 7.83
N THR A 177 11.01 -23.47 8.46
CA THR A 177 10.05 -23.45 9.58
C THR A 177 10.51 -22.59 10.76
N GLN A 178 11.82 -22.59 11.06
CA GLN A 178 12.35 -21.80 12.18
C GLN A 178 12.24 -20.30 11.92
N ALA A 179 12.68 -19.83 10.75
CA ALA A 179 12.54 -18.42 10.38
C ALA A 179 11.06 -18.02 10.23
N ALA A 180 10.22 -18.91 9.69
CA ALA A 180 8.78 -18.71 9.64
C ALA A 180 8.17 -18.46 11.03
N ARG A 181 8.59 -19.25 12.03
CA ARG A 181 8.11 -19.06 13.42
C ARG A 181 8.54 -17.72 13.99
N GLU A 182 9.78 -17.31 13.75
CA GLU A 182 10.31 -16.02 14.22
C GLU A 182 9.53 -14.85 13.62
N HIS A 183 9.28 -14.87 12.32
CA HIS A 183 8.50 -13.81 11.66
C HIS A 183 7.02 -13.85 12.03
N ALA A 184 6.40 -15.03 12.16
CA ALA A 184 5.02 -15.12 12.63
C ALA A 184 4.86 -14.53 14.05
N GLN A 185 5.84 -14.75 14.95
CA GLN A 185 5.84 -14.13 16.27
C GLN A 185 6.00 -12.61 16.22
N ARG A 186 6.80 -12.08 15.30
CA ARG A 186 6.90 -10.63 15.06
C ARG A 186 5.60 -10.05 14.53
N ALA A 187 4.90 -10.76 13.65
CA ALA A 187 3.58 -10.33 13.17
C ALA A 187 2.55 -10.27 14.30
N VAL A 188 2.51 -11.29 15.18
CA VAL A 188 1.64 -11.29 16.37
C VAL A 188 1.92 -10.11 17.31
N ASN A 189 3.19 -9.71 17.45
CA ASN A 189 3.60 -8.60 18.31
C ASN A 189 3.68 -7.25 17.59
N GLY A 190 3.36 -7.21 16.29
CA GLY A 190 3.61 -6.08 15.42
C GLY A 190 2.65 -4.91 15.64
N THR A 191 2.94 -3.83 14.93
CA THR A 191 2.16 -2.58 14.97
C THR A 191 1.20 -2.51 13.79
N ALA A 192 -0.10 -2.36 14.09
CA ALA A 192 -1.11 -2.13 13.07
C ALA A 192 -0.98 -0.72 12.49
N ARG A 193 -1.12 -0.57 11.17
CA ARG A 193 -1.10 0.75 10.52
C ARG A 193 -2.40 1.48 10.84
N GLU A 194 -2.30 2.77 11.14
CA GLU A 194 -3.46 3.59 11.56
C GLU A 194 -4.61 3.56 10.55
N ASN A 195 -4.30 3.50 9.25
CA ASN A 195 -5.29 3.48 8.16
C ASN A 195 -5.58 2.07 7.61
N ARG A 196 -5.11 1.01 8.27
CA ARG A 196 -5.31 -0.40 7.87
C ARG A 196 -5.53 -1.32 9.09
N GLN A 197 -6.09 -0.79 10.18
CA GLN A 197 -6.17 -1.52 11.46
C GLN A 197 -6.95 -2.83 11.32
N VAL A 198 -8.06 -2.83 10.58
CA VAL A 198 -8.93 -4.03 10.48
C VAL A 198 -8.22 -5.15 9.72
N SER A 199 -7.54 -4.82 8.61
CA SER A 199 -6.77 -5.79 7.84
C SER A 199 -5.52 -6.26 8.58
N ASP A 200 -4.81 -5.38 9.27
CA ASP A 200 -3.64 -5.77 10.06
C ASP A 200 -4.04 -6.66 11.25
N GLU A 201 -5.14 -6.39 11.94
CA GLU A 201 -5.63 -7.28 13.01
C GLU A 201 -6.17 -8.61 12.49
N ALA A 202 -6.67 -8.67 11.25
CA ALA A 202 -6.97 -9.95 10.60
C ALA A 202 -5.69 -10.76 10.35
N LEU A 203 -4.64 -10.12 9.83
CA LEU A 203 -3.34 -10.76 9.60
C LEU A 203 -2.66 -11.17 10.91
N ARG A 204 -2.88 -10.43 12.00
CA ARG A 204 -2.39 -10.83 13.34
C ARG A 204 -2.99 -12.18 13.75
N ARG A 205 -4.30 -12.37 13.58
CA ARG A 205 -4.97 -13.66 13.85
C ARG A 205 -4.48 -14.75 12.91
N ASP A 206 -4.25 -14.44 11.63
CA ASP A 206 -3.68 -15.40 10.69
C ASP A 206 -2.25 -15.81 11.10
N ALA A 207 -1.46 -14.90 11.68
CA ALA A 207 -0.14 -15.20 12.23
C ALA A 207 -0.20 -16.10 13.48
N GLU A 208 -1.18 -15.90 14.38
CA GLU A 208 -1.44 -16.80 15.51
C GLU A 208 -1.81 -18.21 15.05
N ALA A 209 -2.64 -18.30 14.01
CA ALA A 209 -3.01 -19.57 13.40
C ALA A 209 -1.79 -20.25 12.73
N LEU A 210 -0.95 -19.48 12.05
CA LEU A 210 0.30 -19.97 11.45
C LEU A 210 1.25 -20.53 12.50
N LEU A 211 1.44 -19.84 13.63
CA LEU A 211 2.29 -20.31 14.74
C LEU A 211 1.83 -21.66 15.30
N SER A 212 0.51 -21.90 15.31
CA SER A 212 -0.07 -23.17 15.79
C SER A 212 0.17 -24.34 14.83
N GLN A 213 0.58 -24.07 13.59
CA GLN A 213 0.87 -25.07 12.55
C GLN A 213 2.37 -25.33 12.33
N LEU A 214 3.23 -24.43 12.82
CA LEU A 214 4.68 -24.54 12.78
C LEU A 214 5.20 -25.34 13.97
#